data_AF-G9PQG8-F1
#
_entry.id   AF-G9PQG8-F1
#
_cell.length_a   1.000
_cell.length_b   1.000
_cell.length_c   1.000
_cell.angle_alpha   90.00
_cell.angle_beta   90.00
_cell.angle_gamma   90.00
#
_symmetry.space_group_name_H-M   'P 1'
#
loop_
_entity.id
_entity.type
_entity.pdbx_description
1 polymer ?
#
loop_
_entity_poly.entity_id
_entity_poly.type
_entity_poly.pdbx_seq_one_letter_code
_entity_poly.pdbx_strand_id
1 'polypeptide(L)'
;MRPTCLERLITALTSTGTGVYEEDDSLFFSREQNVRGVLFWDTDGLFHIGYQTRRDDTPTATLSTPHQDVALRWLICRIANRYREKQKWPYLLPLRNIPGFASGWTAEQTSEQTVLYSIKATGRLIRPNGTPVDMDMTTTFPHAPELAALSHLMHLTPDQVLDAYLTPNGEPLNHLLEHGNPIATMGQDFQHLTQARGGRTIPREDGFIFPNTYSDWVPHFWIEDGCWRFGHTERGEKRPAEILSTDRDIVLRWIALELLNIVRFNKGWPSILTYKTDPALLPGWQVQKLYDDYGRLISPDNIHLPMVMSTVFPRHKELNTLSHLMPLTLTQEINSFLAEDGGNLHDALDPTPAST
;
A
#
# COMPACT_ATOMS: atom_id res chain seq x y z
N MET A 1 -17.01 17.50 24.41
CA MET A 1 -16.11 16.85 25.39
C MET A 1 -15.38 15.75 24.64
N ARG A 2 -14.04 15.76 24.61
CA ARG A 2 -13.27 14.76 23.87
C ARG A 2 -13.44 13.38 24.51
N PRO A 3 -13.66 12.29 23.76
CA PRO A 3 -13.78 10.96 24.33
C PRO A 3 -12.53 10.55 25.10
N THR A 4 -12.69 9.94 26.27
CA THR A 4 -11.57 9.48 27.12
C THR A 4 -10.60 8.58 26.35
N CYS A 5 -11.11 7.69 25.49
CA CYS A 5 -10.31 6.82 24.63
C CYS A 5 -9.38 7.61 23.69
N LEU A 6 -9.86 8.70 23.11
CA LEU A 6 -9.07 9.54 22.20
C LEU A 6 -7.93 10.25 22.94
N GLU A 7 -8.19 10.78 24.13
CA GLU A 7 -7.14 11.38 24.99
C GLU A 7 -6.06 10.36 25.39
N ARG A 8 -6.47 9.12 25.70
CA ARG A 8 -5.54 8.03 25.99
C ARG A 8 -4.67 7.69 24.78
N LEU A 9 -5.25 7.64 23.58
CA LEU A 9 -4.51 7.42 22.33
C LEU A 9 -3.48 8.54 22.09
N ILE A 10 -3.88 9.81 22.22
CA ILE A 10 -3.00 10.97 22.07
C ILE A 10 -1.84 10.88 23.07
N THR A 11 -2.13 10.59 24.34
CA THR A 11 -1.11 10.45 25.39
C THR A 11 -0.12 9.32 25.08
N ALA A 12 -0.61 8.15 24.64
CA ALA A 12 0.25 7.03 24.29
C ALA A 12 1.18 7.36 23.11
N LEU A 13 0.65 8.01 22.06
CA LEU A 13 1.43 8.37 20.87
C LEU A 13 2.48 9.46 21.17
N THR A 14 2.08 10.53 21.85
CA THR A 14 2.97 11.63 22.21
C THR A 14 4.09 11.18 23.16
N SER A 15 3.80 10.30 24.12
CA SER A 15 4.83 9.76 25.02
C SER A 15 5.91 8.93 24.32
N THR A 16 5.67 8.47 23.10
CA THR A 16 6.65 7.75 22.26
C THR A 16 7.27 8.64 21.16
N GLY A 17 7.03 9.95 21.22
CA GLY A 17 7.55 10.94 20.29
C GLY A 17 6.84 10.94 18.93
N THR A 18 5.62 10.39 18.84
CA THR A 18 4.76 10.57 17.66
C THR A 18 4.11 11.94 17.74
N GLY A 19 4.27 12.76 16.71
CA GLY A 19 3.65 14.09 16.65
C GLY A 19 2.13 13.97 16.49
N VAL A 20 1.40 14.67 17.35
CA VAL A 20 -0.03 14.87 17.27
C VAL A 20 -0.27 16.37 17.34
N TYR A 21 -0.97 16.92 16.36
CA TYR A 21 -1.22 18.35 16.25
C TYR A 21 -2.73 18.56 16.17
N GLU A 22 -3.21 19.55 16.91
CA GLU A 22 -4.60 20.01 16.88
C GLU A 22 -4.63 21.31 16.09
N GLU A 23 -5.47 21.37 15.07
CA GLU A 23 -5.68 22.54 14.22
C GLU A 23 -7.18 22.68 13.95
N ASP A 24 -7.74 23.81 14.37
CA ASP A 24 -9.17 24.07 14.44
C ASP A 24 -9.93 22.92 15.14
N ASP A 25 -10.86 22.27 14.44
CA ASP A 25 -11.66 21.12 14.91
C ASP A 25 -11.11 19.78 14.39
N SER A 26 -9.82 19.73 14.05
CA SER A 26 -9.17 18.54 13.50
C SER A 26 -7.94 18.11 14.29
N LEU A 27 -7.73 16.79 14.35
CA LEU A 27 -6.55 16.16 14.95
C LEU A 27 -5.73 15.47 13.87
N PHE A 28 -4.52 15.98 13.67
CA PHE A 28 -3.53 15.38 12.79
C PHE A 28 -2.58 14.48 13.59
N PHE A 29 -2.45 13.25 13.13
CA PHE A 29 -1.50 12.26 13.64
C PHE A 29 -0.40 12.02 12.63
N SER A 30 0.83 12.38 13.01
CA SER A 30 2.01 12.12 12.17
C SER A 30 2.30 10.62 12.09
N ARG A 31 2.71 10.20 10.89
CA ARG A 31 3.30 8.89 10.65
C ARG A 31 4.80 9.03 10.48
N GLU A 32 5.46 8.04 9.91
CA GLU A 32 6.88 8.13 9.57
C GLU A 32 7.11 9.29 8.58
N GLN A 33 8.35 9.75 8.51
CA GLN A 33 8.75 10.76 7.53
C GLN A 33 8.32 10.30 6.12
N ASN A 34 7.76 11.22 5.34
CA ASN A 34 7.28 11.01 3.96
C ASN A 34 6.03 10.14 3.82
N VAL A 35 5.46 9.67 4.93
CA VAL A 35 4.20 8.94 4.97
C VAL A 35 3.07 9.91 5.25
N ARG A 36 1.94 9.72 4.58
CA ARG A 36 0.77 10.57 4.78
C ARG A 36 0.24 10.39 6.21
N GLY A 37 0.13 11.48 6.96
CA GLY A 37 -0.49 11.48 8.29
C GLY A 37 -1.97 11.12 8.24
N VAL A 38 -2.52 10.76 9.40
CA VAL A 38 -3.94 10.46 9.58
C VAL A 38 -4.63 11.68 10.18
N LEU A 39 -5.72 12.11 9.59
CA LEU A 39 -6.55 13.21 10.08
C LEU A 39 -7.86 12.64 10.65
N PHE A 40 -8.27 13.16 11.81
CA PHE A 40 -9.57 12.91 12.42
C PHE A 40 -10.27 14.24 12.64
N TRP A 41 -11.50 14.38 12.16
CA TRP A 41 -12.29 15.60 12.30
C TRP A 41 -13.78 15.24 12.29
N ASP A 42 -14.61 16.19 12.71
CA ASP A 42 -16.06 16.13 12.53
C ASP A 42 -16.57 17.30 11.70
N THR A 43 -17.58 17.05 10.86
CA THR A 43 -18.33 18.09 10.16
C THR A 43 -19.71 17.55 9.81
N ASP A 44 -20.73 18.42 9.79
CA ASP A 44 -22.11 18.06 9.39
C ASP A 44 -22.71 16.84 10.11
N GLY A 45 -22.33 16.63 11.38
CA GLY A 45 -22.80 15.50 12.19
C GLY A 45 -22.15 14.14 11.87
N LEU A 46 -21.09 14.14 11.05
CA LEU A 46 -20.29 12.95 10.73
C LEU A 46 -18.89 13.05 11.34
N PHE A 47 -18.36 11.90 11.72
CA PHE A 47 -16.96 11.71 12.07
C PHE A 47 -16.20 11.17 10.86
N HIS A 48 -15.04 11.78 10.60
CA HIS A 48 -14.21 11.45 9.45
C HIS A 48 -12.83 10.97 9.86
N ILE A 49 -12.32 9.99 9.12
CA ILE A 49 -10.91 9.59 9.14
C ILE A 49 -10.38 9.70 7.73
N GLY A 50 -9.24 10.35 7.58
CA GLY A 50 -8.69 10.58 6.26
C GLY A 50 -7.33 11.21 6.32
N TYR A 51 -7.10 12.12 5.39
CA TYR A 51 -5.83 12.80 5.26
C TYR A 51 -5.99 14.15 4.58
N GLN A 52 -4.98 14.99 4.73
CA GLN A 52 -4.86 16.24 3.99
C GLN A 52 -3.60 16.21 3.11
N THR A 53 -3.63 16.91 1.98
CA THR A 53 -2.45 17.02 1.12
C THR A 53 -1.87 18.42 1.11
N ARG A 54 -0.54 18.54 1.03
CA ARG A 54 0.09 19.87 0.93
C ARG A 54 -0.31 20.64 -0.32
N ARG A 55 -0.93 19.98 -1.30
CA ARG A 55 -1.40 20.58 -2.56
C ARG A 55 -2.87 21.05 -2.46
N ASP A 56 -3.62 20.55 -1.49
CA ASP A 56 -5.05 20.82 -1.33
C ASP A 56 -5.37 20.91 0.16
N ASP A 57 -5.77 22.12 0.58
CA ASP A 57 -6.16 22.40 1.96
C ASP A 57 -7.44 21.66 2.35
N THR A 58 -8.17 21.07 1.40
CA THR A 58 -9.36 20.28 1.68
C THR A 58 -9.00 18.86 2.15
N PRO A 59 -9.43 18.44 3.36
CA PRO A 59 -9.29 17.05 3.80
C PRO A 59 -10.03 16.08 2.88
N THR A 60 -9.40 14.94 2.58
CA THR A 60 -10.03 13.80 1.91
C THR A 60 -10.42 12.74 2.94
N ALA A 61 -11.72 12.49 3.10
CA ALA A 61 -12.23 11.43 3.95
C ALA A 61 -12.04 10.06 3.29
N THR A 62 -11.48 9.12 4.06
CA THR A 62 -11.39 7.69 3.71
C THR A 62 -12.39 6.84 4.49
N LEU A 63 -12.91 7.37 5.60
CA LEU A 63 -14.07 6.89 6.33
C LEU A 63 -14.92 8.09 6.71
N SER A 64 -16.24 7.96 6.56
CA SER A 64 -17.25 8.88 7.08
C SER A 64 -18.34 8.08 7.79
N THR A 65 -18.77 8.49 8.98
CA THR A 65 -19.82 7.80 9.73
C THR A 65 -20.45 8.71 10.78
N PRO A 66 -21.76 8.63 11.06
CA PRO A 66 -22.37 9.32 12.20
C PRO A 66 -21.98 8.69 13.56
N HIS A 67 -21.33 7.53 13.55
CA HIS A 67 -21.02 6.77 14.75
C HIS A 67 -19.57 7.00 15.21
N GLN A 68 -19.40 7.80 16.27
CA GLN A 68 -18.09 8.14 16.84
C GLN A 68 -17.26 6.89 17.18
N ASP A 69 -17.88 5.84 17.70
CA ASP A 69 -17.20 4.62 18.09
C ASP A 69 -16.65 3.85 16.87
N VAL A 70 -17.34 3.87 15.72
CA VAL A 70 -16.84 3.32 14.45
C VAL A 70 -15.61 4.10 13.98
N ALA A 71 -15.68 5.44 14.00
CA ALA A 71 -14.55 6.28 13.61
C ALA A 71 -13.33 6.09 14.54
N LEU A 72 -13.54 5.98 15.86
CA LEU A 72 -12.46 5.75 16.82
C LEU A 72 -11.79 4.38 16.64
N ARG A 73 -12.56 3.30 16.43
CA ARG A 73 -11.98 1.96 16.14
C ARG A 73 -11.07 2.02 14.92
N TRP A 74 -11.51 2.69 13.86
CA TRP A 74 -10.72 2.85 12.65
C TRP A 74 -9.50 3.73 12.86
N LEU A 75 -9.64 4.87 13.56
CA LEU A 75 -8.52 5.73 13.93
C LEU A 75 -7.42 4.94 14.65
N ILE A 76 -7.79 4.19 15.69
CA ILE A 76 -6.88 3.38 16.48
C ILE A 76 -6.16 2.37 15.57
N CYS A 77 -6.90 1.66 14.71
CA CYS A 77 -6.31 0.72 13.74
C CYS A 77 -5.24 1.38 12.86
N ARG A 78 -5.49 2.61 12.41
CA ARG A 78 -4.61 3.33 11.47
C ARG A 78 -3.36 3.93 12.11
N ILE A 79 -3.35 4.19 13.42
CA ILE A 79 -2.25 4.93 14.05
C ILE A 79 -1.60 4.20 15.24
N ALA A 80 -2.31 3.34 15.96
CA ALA A 80 -1.80 2.79 17.22
C ALA A 80 -0.65 1.78 17.03
N ASN A 81 -0.48 1.22 15.83
CA ASN A 81 0.73 0.44 15.50
C ASN A 81 2.02 1.28 15.61
N ARG A 82 1.95 2.61 15.52
CA ARG A 82 3.10 3.51 15.79
C ARG A 82 3.63 3.33 17.21
N TYR A 83 2.73 3.17 18.19
CA TYR A 83 3.13 2.88 19.56
C TYR A 83 3.81 1.51 19.65
N ARG A 84 3.21 0.48 19.06
CA ARG A 84 3.77 -0.89 19.05
C ARG A 84 5.16 -0.96 18.42
N GLU A 85 5.38 -0.24 17.31
CA GLU A 85 6.69 -0.11 16.67
C GLU A 85 7.75 0.45 17.62
N LYS A 86 7.41 1.51 18.38
CA LYS A 86 8.31 2.13 19.36
C LYS A 86 8.63 1.20 20.52
N GLN A 87 7.67 0.36 20.91
CA GLN A 87 7.87 -0.69 21.91
C GLN A 87 8.57 -1.95 21.35
N LYS A 88 8.80 -2.03 20.03
CA LYS A 88 9.31 -3.22 19.33
C LYS A 88 8.40 -4.45 19.53
N TRP A 89 7.10 -4.23 19.66
CA TRP A 89 6.12 -5.31 19.71
C TRP A 89 5.68 -5.71 18.30
N PRO A 90 5.18 -6.94 18.10
CA PRO A 90 4.61 -7.35 16.81
C PRO A 90 3.45 -6.45 16.42
N TYR A 91 3.27 -6.22 15.11
CA TYR A 91 2.11 -5.47 14.60
C TYR A 91 0.82 -6.18 14.98
N LEU A 92 -0.20 -5.40 15.33
CA LEU A 92 -1.56 -5.90 15.53
C LEU A 92 -2.40 -5.51 14.31
N LEU A 93 -3.07 -6.49 13.70
CA LEU A 93 -3.94 -6.29 12.54
C LEU A 93 -3.35 -5.36 11.45
N PRO A 94 -2.13 -5.64 10.95
CA PRO A 94 -1.56 -4.80 9.91
C PRO A 94 -2.30 -4.94 8.58
N LEU A 95 -2.61 -3.81 7.91
CA LEU A 95 -3.36 -3.80 6.64
C LEU A 95 -2.73 -4.65 5.53
N ARG A 96 -1.39 -4.80 5.54
CA ARG A 96 -0.67 -5.64 4.56
C ARG A 96 -0.94 -7.15 4.69
N ASN A 97 -1.56 -7.59 5.78
CA ASN A 97 -1.77 -9.01 6.10
C ASN A 97 -3.12 -9.27 6.81
N ILE A 98 -4.21 -8.72 6.27
CA ILE A 98 -5.56 -8.94 6.81
C ILE A 98 -6.08 -10.33 6.42
N PRO A 99 -6.56 -11.16 7.38
CA PRO A 99 -6.99 -12.54 7.11
C PRO A 99 -8.36 -12.66 6.40
N GLY A 100 -8.86 -11.57 5.81
CA GLY A 100 -10.23 -11.44 5.33
C GLY A 100 -11.20 -10.93 6.41
N PHE A 101 -12.49 -10.97 6.11
CA PHE A 101 -13.55 -10.46 7.01
C PHE A 101 -13.66 -11.30 8.30
N ALA A 102 -14.01 -10.63 9.39
CA ALA A 102 -14.40 -11.30 10.64
C ALA A 102 -15.62 -12.20 10.41
N SER A 103 -15.74 -13.27 11.20
CA SER A 103 -16.79 -14.28 11.03
C SER A 103 -18.19 -13.67 10.93
N GLY A 104 -18.89 -13.93 9.82
CA GLY A 104 -20.24 -13.45 9.54
C GLY A 104 -20.33 -12.02 9.01
N TRP A 105 -19.25 -11.23 9.03
CA TRP A 105 -19.23 -9.92 8.40
C TRP A 105 -18.97 -10.02 6.91
N THR A 106 -19.57 -9.11 6.15
CA THR A 106 -19.27 -8.90 4.73
C THR A 106 -19.22 -7.41 4.42
N ALA A 107 -19.03 -7.05 3.16
CA ALA A 107 -19.09 -5.67 2.68
C ALA A 107 -20.01 -5.55 1.48
N GLU A 108 -20.59 -4.37 1.34
CA GLU A 108 -21.35 -3.95 0.17
C GLU A 108 -20.64 -2.74 -0.45
N GLN A 109 -20.52 -2.75 -1.78
CA GLN A 109 -20.02 -1.62 -2.55
C GLN A 109 -21.16 -0.60 -2.74
N THR A 110 -20.93 0.66 -2.36
CA THR A 110 -21.94 1.75 -2.39
C THR A 110 -21.73 2.76 -3.51
N SER A 111 -20.56 2.77 -4.17
CA SER A 111 -20.31 3.56 -5.38
C SER A 111 -19.80 2.69 -6.52
N GLU A 112 -19.83 3.19 -7.75
CA GLU A 112 -19.04 2.58 -8.83
C GLU A 112 -17.55 2.59 -8.49
N GLN A 113 -16.84 1.57 -8.96
CA GLN A 113 -15.39 1.49 -8.80
C GLN A 113 -14.72 2.31 -9.90
N THR A 114 -14.06 3.39 -9.49
CA THR A 114 -13.34 4.29 -10.38
C THR A 114 -11.96 3.70 -10.72
N VAL A 115 -11.52 3.86 -11.97
CA VAL A 115 -10.19 3.48 -12.46
C VAL A 115 -9.62 4.66 -13.25
N LEU A 116 -8.89 5.53 -12.56
CA LEU A 116 -8.29 6.75 -13.12
C LEU A 116 -6.78 6.80 -12.79
N TYR A 117 -6.39 7.68 -11.87
CA TYR A 117 -5.06 7.71 -11.23
C TYR A 117 -4.99 6.78 -10.00
N SER A 118 -6.12 6.19 -9.60
CA SER A 118 -6.27 5.17 -8.55
C SER A 118 -7.39 4.21 -8.94
N ILE A 119 -7.41 3.03 -8.31
CA ILE A 119 -8.57 2.14 -8.32
C ILE A 119 -9.21 2.25 -6.95
N LYS A 120 -10.47 2.68 -6.88
CA LYS A 120 -11.20 2.79 -5.59
C LYS A 120 -12.71 2.90 -5.79
N ALA A 121 -13.45 2.44 -4.79
CA ALA A 121 -14.87 2.63 -4.59
C ALA A 121 -15.13 3.01 -3.12
N THR A 122 -16.36 3.41 -2.81
CA THR A 122 -16.85 3.41 -1.43
C THR A 122 -17.62 2.13 -1.15
N GLY A 123 -17.57 1.71 0.10
CA GLY A 123 -18.37 0.61 0.59
C GLY A 123 -18.64 0.71 2.08
N ARG A 124 -19.47 -0.21 2.56
CA ARG A 124 -19.87 -0.29 3.97
C ARG A 124 -19.87 -1.72 4.46
N LEU A 125 -19.74 -1.88 5.77
CA LEU A 125 -19.85 -3.18 6.41
C LEU A 125 -21.29 -3.65 6.48
N ILE A 126 -21.49 -4.94 6.28
CA ILE A 126 -22.74 -5.65 6.53
C ILE A 126 -22.54 -6.57 7.73
N ARG A 127 -23.38 -6.39 8.74
CA ARG A 127 -23.36 -7.20 9.98
C ARG A 127 -23.76 -8.66 9.69
N PRO A 128 -23.44 -9.60 10.60
CA PRO A 128 -23.88 -11.01 10.48
C PRO A 128 -25.39 -11.22 10.34
N ASN A 129 -26.21 -10.27 10.82
CA ASN A 129 -27.66 -10.30 10.67
C ASN A 129 -28.16 -9.64 9.36
N GLY A 130 -27.27 -9.29 8.44
CA GLY A 130 -27.57 -8.62 7.17
C GLY A 130 -27.81 -7.11 7.27
N THR A 131 -27.71 -6.50 8.44
CA THR A 131 -27.98 -5.05 8.59
C THR A 131 -26.73 -4.22 8.24
N PRO A 132 -26.82 -3.26 7.31
CA PRO A 132 -25.69 -2.40 6.96
C PRO A 132 -25.29 -1.49 8.13
N VAL A 133 -23.99 -1.26 8.28
CA VAL A 133 -23.45 -0.22 9.17
C VAL A 133 -23.56 1.12 8.45
N ASP A 134 -24.01 2.16 9.16
CA ASP A 134 -24.07 3.51 8.61
C ASP A 134 -22.66 4.11 8.59
N MET A 135 -22.02 3.99 7.43
CA MET A 135 -20.65 4.43 7.15
C MET A 135 -20.37 4.36 5.65
N ASP A 136 -19.43 5.16 5.20
CA ASP A 136 -18.79 5.03 3.89
C ASP A 136 -17.28 4.94 4.07
N MET A 137 -16.67 3.92 3.48
CA MET A 137 -15.23 3.70 3.53
C MET A 137 -14.66 3.54 2.12
N THR A 138 -13.59 4.30 1.84
CA THR A 138 -12.81 4.15 0.60
C THR A 138 -11.99 2.86 0.66
N THR A 139 -12.15 2.02 -0.36
CA THR A 139 -11.43 0.75 -0.51
C THR A 139 -11.50 0.28 -1.97
N THR A 140 -11.10 -0.96 -2.24
CA THR A 140 -11.27 -1.60 -3.56
C THR A 140 -11.88 -2.99 -3.44
N PHE A 141 -12.86 -3.29 -4.31
CA PHE A 141 -13.59 -4.56 -4.34
C PHE A 141 -12.95 -5.56 -5.32
N PRO A 142 -13.08 -6.88 -5.08
CA PRO A 142 -13.95 -7.52 -4.08
C PRO A 142 -13.33 -7.69 -2.68
N HIS A 143 -12.02 -7.47 -2.51
CA HIS A 143 -11.31 -7.83 -1.28
C HIS A 143 -11.55 -6.87 -0.11
N ALA A 144 -11.71 -5.58 -0.40
CA ALA A 144 -12.06 -4.52 0.54
C ALA A 144 -11.28 -4.56 1.88
N PRO A 145 -9.93 -4.53 1.87
CA PRO A 145 -9.12 -4.84 3.04
C PRO A 145 -9.33 -3.89 4.23
N GLU A 146 -9.64 -2.61 3.99
CA GLU A 146 -9.96 -1.66 5.06
C GLU A 146 -11.27 -2.03 5.78
N LEU A 147 -12.30 -2.43 5.03
CA LEU A 147 -13.55 -2.93 5.59
C LEU A 147 -13.31 -4.25 6.34
N ALA A 148 -12.55 -5.17 5.75
CA ALA A 148 -12.17 -6.42 6.39
C ALA A 148 -11.45 -6.18 7.73
N ALA A 149 -10.48 -5.25 7.78
CA ALA A 149 -9.79 -4.86 9.01
C ALA A 149 -10.77 -4.29 10.05
N LEU A 150 -11.62 -3.33 9.66
CA LEU A 150 -12.60 -2.73 10.58
C LEU A 150 -13.56 -3.78 11.14
N SER A 151 -13.97 -4.78 10.36
CA SER A 151 -14.91 -5.82 10.80
C SER A 151 -14.44 -6.59 12.04
N HIS A 152 -13.12 -6.81 12.19
CA HIS A 152 -12.53 -7.46 13.38
C HIS A 152 -12.65 -6.61 14.65
N LEU A 153 -12.86 -5.30 14.51
CA LEU A 153 -12.92 -4.35 15.62
C LEU A 153 -14.35 -4.07 16.08
N MET A 154 -15.35 -4.35 15.24
CA MET A 154 -16.75 -3.95 15.44
C MET A 154 -17.42 -4.61 16.66
N HIS A 155 -16.88 -5.70 17.17
CA HIS A 155 -17.38 -6.38 18.37
C HIS A 155 -16.83 -5.81 19.70
N LEU A 156 -15.86 -4.90 19.62
CA LEU A 156 -15.20 -4.32 20.79
C LEU A 156 -15.60 -2.86 20.98
N THR A 157 -15.48 -2.36 22.20
CA THR A 157 -15.51 -0.91 22.47
C THR A 157 -14.21 -0.26 21.99
N PRO A 158 -14.21 1.05 21.66
CA PRO A 158 -12.98 1.77 21.33
C PRO A 158 -11.88 1.62 22.38
N ASP A 159 -12.22 1.61 23.68
CA ASP A 159 -11.25 1.39 24.75
C ASP A 159 -10.63 -0.02 24.70
N GLN A 160 -11.42 -1.07 24.47
CA GLN A 160 -10.89 -2.43 24.31
C GLN A 160 -9.98 -2.57 23.08
N VAL A 161 -10.33 -1.89 21.98
CA VAL A 161 -9.46 -1.84 20.79
C VAL A 161 -8.14 -1.15 21.15
N LEU A 162 -8.19 0.02 21.81
CA LEU A 162 -6.99 0.73 22.24
C LEU A 162 -6.14 -0.12 23.18
N ASP A 163 -6.74 -0.78 24.17
CA ASP A 163 -6.04 -1.65 25.13
C ASP A 163 -5.29 -2.78 24.43
N ALA A 164 -5.87 -3.38 23.39
CA ALA A 164 -5.19 -4.39 22.57
C ALA A 164 -3.93 -3.82 21.90
N TYR A 165 -3.98 -2.60 21.36
CA TYR A 165 -2.79 -1.98 20.77
C TYR A 165 -1.73 -1.59 21.81
N LEU A 166 -2.15 -1.19 23.01
CA LEU A 166 -1.26 -0.72 24.07
C LEU A 166 -0.72 -1.83 24.99
N THR A 167 -1.06 -3.09 24.74
CA THR A 167 -0.55 -4.26 25.50
C THR A 167 0.34 -5.16 24.63
N PRO A 168 1.43 -5.75 25.18
CA PRO A 168 2.34 -6.57 24.37
C PRO A 168 1.66 -7.76 23.69
N ASN A 169 0.75 -8.42 24.41
CA ASN A 169 0.05 -9.63 24.00
C ASN A 169 -1.19 -9.37 23.11
N GLY A 170 -1.60 -8.11 22.92
CA GLY A 170 -2.66 -7.78 21.96
C GLY A 170 -4.07 -8.18 22.38
N GLU A 171 -4.32 -8.59 23.62
CA GLU A 171 -5.65 -9.06 24.06
C GLU A 171 -6.71 -7.94 23.97
N PRO A 172 -7.95 -8.24 23.49
CA PRO A 172 -8.47 -9.55 23.08
C PRO A 172 -8.25 -9.89 21.59
N LEU A 173 -7.47 -9.08 20.86
CA LEU A 173 -7.17 -9.24 19.43
C LEU A 173 -5.86 -10.02 19.18
N ASN A 174 -5.37 -10.75 20.18
CA ASN A 174 -4.09 -11.49 20.15
C ASN A 174 -3.95 -12.43 18.94
N HIS A 175 -5.04 -13.02 18.49
CA HIS A 175 -5.13 -13.89 17.31
C HIS A 175 -4.88 -13.17 15.97
N LEU A 176 -4.89 -11.83 15.97
CA LEU A 176 -4.59 -10.96 14.84
C LEU A 176 -3.18 -10.33 14.95
N LEU A 177 -2.38 -10.76 15.93
CA LEU A 177 -0.98 -10.38 15.98
C LEU A 177 -0.21 -11.00 14.82
N GLU A 178 0.66 -10.21 14.24
CA GLU A 178 1.57 -10.71 13.23
C GLU A 178 2.65 -11.58 13.89
N HIS A 179 2.60 -12.88 13.62
CA HIS A 179 3.58 -13.84 14.11
C HIS A 179 4.63 -14.14 13.03
N GLY A 180 5.91 -14.19 13.43
CA GLY A 180 7.01 -14.56 12.55
C GLY A 180 7.61 -13.38 11.78
N ASN A 181 8.26 -13.70 10.65
CA ASN A 181 8.92 -12.70 9.80
C ASN A 181 7.90 -12.10 8.80
N PRO A 182 7.63 -10.78 8.83
CA PRO A 182 6.71 -10.13 7.90
C PRO A 182 7.08 -10.28 6.42
N ILE A 183 8.37 -10.46 6.11
CA ILE A 183 8.80 -10.71 4.73
C ILE A 183 8.35 -12.11 4.30
N ALA A 184 8.32 -13.06 5.24
CA ALA A 184 7.99 -14.44 4.91
C ALA A 184 6.51 -14.63 4.58
N THR A 185 5.62 -13.88 5.25
CA THR A 185 4.17 -13.91 5.03
C THR A 185 3.77 -13.40 3.64
N MET A 186 4.64 -12.64 2.97
CA MET A 186 4.41 -12.17 1.60
C MET A 186 4.67 -13.23 0.53
N GLY A 187 5.18 -14.41 0.90
CA GLY A 187 5.42 -15.53 -0.01
C GLY A 187 6.88 -15.66 -0.48
N GLN A 188 7.18 -16.77 -1.15
CA GLN A 188 8.55 -17.15 -1.54
C GLN A 188 9.19 -16.17 -2.52
N ASP A 189 8.45 -15.65 -3.50
CA ASP A 189 8.99 -14.70 -4.47
C ASP A 189 9.40 -13.38 -3.82
N PHE A 190 8.60 -12.85 -2.90
CA PHE A 190 8.97 -11.64 -2.15
C PHE A 190 10.20 -11.85 -1.26
N GLN A 191 10.30 -13.02 -0.62
CA GLN A 191 11.49 -13.41 0.13
C GLN A 191 12.71 -13.48 -0.80
N HIS A 192 12.59 -14.11 -1.96
CA HIS A 192 13.69 -14.24 -2.91
C HIS A 192 14.16 -12.87 -3.42
N LEU A 193 13.23 -12.00 -3.81
CA LEU A 193 13.50 -10.64 -4.23
C LEU A 193 14.25 -9.85 -3.16
N THR A 194 13.76 -9.85 -1.93
CA THR A 194 14.37 -9.09 -0.83
C THR A 194 15.74 -9.63 -0.41
N GLN A 195 15.91 -10.95 -0.41
CA GLN A 195 17.21 -11.59 -0.17
C GLN A 195 18.22 -11.24 -1.26
N ALA A 196 17.81 -11.31 -2.53
CA ALA A 196 18.68 -11.01 -3.67
C ALA A 196 19.08 -9.54 -3.73
N ARG A 197 18.15 -8.62 -3.41
CA ARG A 197 18.44 -7.18 -3.31
C ARG A 197 19.48 -6.87 -2.23
N GLY A 198 19.50 -7.68 -1.16
CA GLY A 198 20.32 -7.45 0.02
C GLY A 198 19.90 -6.18 0.78
N GLY A 199 20.62 -5.87 1.87
CA GLY A 199 20.25 -4.75 2.74
C GLY A 199 19.01 -5.02 3.60
N ARG A 200 18.61 -4.04 4.42
CA ARG A 200 17.51 -4.20 5.37
C ARG A 200 16.18 -3.70 4.80
N THR A 201 15.29 -4.61 4.45
CA THR A 201 13.85 -4.32 4.24
C THR A 201 13.18 -4.13 5.59
N ILE A 202 12.44 -3.03 5.77
CA ILE A 202 11.83 -2.66 7.04
C ILE A 202 10.31 -2.80 6.93
N PRO A 203 9.66 -3.71 7.67
CA PRO A 203 8.21 -3.83 7.68
C PRO A 203 7.56 -2.63 8.37
N ARG A 204 6.40 -2.23 7.84
CA ARG A 204 5.48 -1.18 8.31
C ARG A 204 4.08 -1.75 8.36
N GLU A 205 3.21 -1.16 9.19
CA GLU A 205 1.80 -1.55 9.28
C GLU A 205 1.15 -1.76 7.88
N ASP A 206 1.36 -0.82 6.97
CA ASP A 206 0.82 -0.80 5.61
C ASP A 206 1.70 -1.49 4.56
N GLY A 207 2.90 -1.97 4.88
CA GLY A 207 3.78 -2.57 3.88
C GLY A 207 5.25 -2.66 4.27
N PHE A 208 6.15 -2.20 3.39
CA PHE A 208 7.59 -2.34 3.50
C PHE A 208 8.32 -1.11 2.95
N ILE A 209 9.42 -0.77 3.61
CA ILE A 209 10.42 0.18 3.12
C ILE A 209 11.64 -0.62 2.70
N PHE A 210 12.06 -0.47 1.45
CA PHE A 210 13.25 -1.15 0.94
C PHE A 210 14.53 -0.35 1.22
N PRO A 211 15.71 -0.98 1.15
CA PRO A 211 16.98 -0.27 1.23
C PRO A 211 17.08 0.83 0.18
N ASN A 212 17.63 1.97 0.60
CA ASN A 212 17.85 3.12 -0.27
C ASN A 212 18.67 2.70 -1.51
N THR A 213 18.34 3.25 -2.67
CA THR A 213 19.05 2.99 -3.93
C THR A 213 20.10 4.06 -4.19
N TYR A 214 19.75 5.34 -3.96
CA TYR A 214 20.61 6.52 -4.06
C TYR A 214 20.33 7.47 -2.91
N SER A 215 21.33 8.16 -2.35
CA SER A 215 21.16 9.09 -1.21
C SER A 215 19.94 10.00 -1.42
N ASP A 216 18.85 9.72 -0.67
CA ASP A 216 17.52 10.35 -0.68
C ASP A 216 16.37 9.66 -1.45
N TRP A 217 16.54 8.59 -2.23
CA TRP A 217 15.46 7.91 -2.97
C TRP A 217 15.01 6.58 -2.34
N VAL A 218 14.07 6.68 -1.40
CA VAL A 218 13.65 5.52 -0.59
C VAL A 218 12.46 4.80 -1.24
N PRO A 219 12.58 3.51 -1.64
CA PRO A 219 11.48 2.76 -2.22
C PRO A 219 10.51 2.25 -1.16
N HIS A 220 9.21 2.34 -1.45
CA HIS A 220 8.13 1.87 -0.59
C HIS A 220 7.21 0.94 -1.36
N PHE A 221 6.78 -0.13 -0.70
CA PHE A 221 5.74 -1.04 -1.18
C PHE A 221 4.65 -1.13 -0.12
N TRP A 222 3.45 -0.67 -0.40
CA TRP A 222 2.40 -0.52 0.62
C TRP A 222 0.99 -0.75 0.08
N ILE A 223 0.03 -0.97 0.96
CA ILE A 223 -1.40 -1.03 0.65
C ILE A 223 -2.08 0.27 1.06
N GLU A 224 -2.89 0.85 0.17
CA GLU A 224 -3.72 2.02 0.45
C GLU A 224 -4.94 2.03 -0.50
N ASP A 225 -6.12 2.28 0.06
CA ASP A 225 -7.42 2.29 -0.63
C ASP A 225 -7.71 0.95 -1.33
N GLY A 226 -7.31 -0.16 -0.73
CA GLY A 226 -7.49 -1.51 -1.28
C GLY A 226 -6.53 -1.91 -2.41
N CYS A 227 -5.56 -1.06 -2.76
CA CYS A 227 -4.55 -1.37 -3.78
C CYS A 227 -3.15 -1.48 -3.17
N TRP A 228 -2.39 -2.47 -3.64
CA TRP A 228 -0.95 -2.47 -3.48
C TRP A 228 -0.34 -1.40 -4.36
N ARG A 229 0.70 -0.74 -3.86
CA ARG A 229 1.37 0.39 -4.50
C ARG A 229 2.86 0.27 -4.36
N PHE A 230 3.57 0.73 -5.39
CA PHE A 230 5.01 0.94 -5.33
C PHE A 230 5.39 2.32 -5.84
N GLY A 231 6.40 2.89 -5.24
CA GLY A 231 6.99 4.16 -5.62
C GLY A 231 7.99 4.63 -4.57
N HIS A 232 8.45 5.87 -4.70
CA HIS A 232 9.61 6.35 -3.98
C HIS A 232 9.32 7.65 -3.24
N THR A 233 10.06 7.91 -2.18
CA THR A 233 10.07 9.25 -1.56
C THR A 233 11.44 9.87 -1.75
N GLU A 234 11.47 11.11 -2.20
CA GLU A 234 12.68 11.93 -2.27
C GLU A 234 12.56 13.16 -1.37
N ARG A 235 13.63 13.56 -0.66
CA ARG A 235 13.79 14.89 -0.02
C ARG A 235 12.61 15.43 0.80
N GLY A 236 11.85 14.58 1.49
CA GLY A 236 10.73 15.05 2.33
C GLY A 236 9.35 15.00 1.66
N GLU A 237 9.28 14.55 0.40
CA GLU A 237 8.04 14.44 -0.37
C GLU A 237 7.17 13.28 0.09
N LYS A 238 5.87 13.34 -0.20
CA LYS A 238 4.94 12.23 0.02
C LYS A 238 5.37 11.02 -0.83
N ARG A 239 4.85 9.82 -0.55
CA ARG A 239 4.98 8.61 -1.39
C ARG A 239 4.06 8.68 -2.64
N PRO A 240 4.48 9.18 -3.82
CA PRO A 240 3.75 8.93 -5.07
C PRO A 240 3.79 7.44 -5.42
N ALA A 241 2.70 6.95 -5.98
CA ALA A 241 2.67 5.61 -6.58
C ALA A 241 3.04 5.73 -8.06
N GLU A 242 4.07 4.99 -8.46
CA GLU A 242 4.42 4.76 -9.87
C GLU A 242 3.50 3.72 -10.49
N ILE A 243 3.17 2.69 -9.71
CA ILE A 243 2.22 1.65 -10.07
C ILE A 243 1.36 1.31 -8.86
N LEU A 244 0.10 0.99 -9.13
CA LEU A 244 -0.81 0.39 -8.17
C LEU A 244 -1.68 -0.68 -8.82
N SER A 245 -2.08 -1.67 -8.04
CA SER A 245 -2.96 -2.75 -8.50
C SER A 245 -3.69 -3.41 -7.33
N THR A 246 -4.86 -3.97 -7.61
CA THR A 246 -5.51 -4.92 -6.68
C THR A 246 -4.82 -6.28 -6.69
N ASP A 247 -4.06 -6.58 -7.74
CA ASP A 247 -3.19 -7.73 -7.83
C ASP A 247 -1.78 -7.35 -7.36
N ARG A 248 -1.42 -7.87 -6.20
CA ARG A 248 -0.12 -7.64 -5.58
C ARG A 248 1.04 -8.01 -6.51
N ASP A 249 0.89 -9.11 -7.24
CA ASP A 249 2.02 -9.69 -7.98
C ASP A 249 2.35 -8.81 -9.20
N ILE A 250 1.38 -8.09 -9.78
CA ILE A 250 1.65 -7.06 -10.80
C ILE A 250 2.60 -5.97 -10.27
N VAL A 251 2.38 -5.52 -9.03
CA VAL A 251 3.24 -4.52 -8.38
C VAL A 251 4.62 -5.11 -8.08
N LEU A 252 4.69 -6.37 -7.65
CA LEU A 252 5.96 -7.05 -7.36
C LEU A 252 6.86 -7.22 -8.60
N ARG A 253 6.28 -7.35 -9.80
CA ARG A 253 7.05 -7.37 -11.05
C ARG A 253 7.80 -6.06 -11.27
N TRP A 254 7.08 -4.94 -11.15
CA TRP A 254 7.71 -3.63 -11.26
C TRP A 254 8.79 -3.41 -10.19
N ILE A 255 8.56 -3.89 -8.96
CA ILE A 255 9.56 -3.88 -7.89
C ILE A 255 10.79 -4.71 -8.26
N ALA A 256 10.61 -5.91 -8.84
CA ALA A 256 11.70 -6.78 -9.26
C ALA A 256 12.56 -6.12 -10.34
N LEU A 257 11.92 -5.53 -11.36
CA LEU A 257 12.58 -4.74 -12.40
C LEU A 257 13.46 -3.64 -11.81
N GLU A 258 12.89 -2.77 -10.98
CA GLU A 258 13.59 -1.61 -10.41
C GLU A 258 14.73 -2.03 -9.48
N LEU A 259 14.44 -2.94 -8.53
CA LEU A 259 15.39 -3.27 -7.47
C LEU A 259 16.48 -4.26 -7.93
N LEU A 260 16.16 -5.21 -8.81
CA LEU A 260 17.13 -6.22 -9.24
C LEU A 260 18.02 -5.72 -10.38
N ASN A 261 17.62 -4.73 -11.17
CA ASN A 261 18.53 -4.05 -12.09
C ASN A 261 19.70 -3.35 -11.34
N ILE A 262 19.47 -2.87 -10.11
CA ILE A 262 20.55 -2.35 -9.26
C ILE A 262 21.51 -3.48 -8.85
N VAL A 263 20.99 -4.67 -8.56
CA VAL A 263 21.82 -5.85 -8.26
C VAL A 263 22.67 -6.22 -9.48
N ARG A 264 22.08 -6.21 -10.68
CA ARG A 264 22.80 -6.44 -11.95
C ARG A 264 23.92 -5.43 -12.14
N PHE A 265 23.61 -4.15 -11.97
CA PHE A 265 24.59 -3.06 -12.05
C PHE A 265 25.76 -3.26 -11.09
N ASN A 266 25.49 -3.61 -9.82
CA ASN A 266 26.52 -3.86 -8.82
C ASN A 266 27.41 -5.07 -9.14
N LYS A 267 26.90 -6.03 -9.93
CA LYS A 267 27.68 -7.18 -10.44
C LYS A 267 28.41 -6.87 -11.75
N GLY A 268 28.21 -5.69 -12.34
CA GLY A 268 28.76 -5.34 -13.65
C GLY A 268 28.01 -5.98 -14.83
N TRP A 269 26.82 -6.54 -14.61
CA TRP A 269 26.00 -7.14 -15.65
C TRP A 269 25.16 -6.09 -16.39
N PRO A 270 24.84 -6.29 -17.69
CA PRO A 270 23.95 -5.39 -18.42
C PRO A 270 22.55 -5.36 -17.77
N SER A 271 21.96 -4.17 -17.65
CA SER A 271 20.58 -4.01 -17.19
C SER A 271 19.59 -4.55 -18.22
N ILE A 272 18.41 -4.92 -17.74
CA ILE A 272 17.31 -5.46 -18.54
C ILE A 272 16.19 -4.43 -18.57
N LEU A 273 15.61 -4.17 -19.75
CA LEU A 273 14.42 -3.33 -19.92
C LEU A 273 14.52 -1.94 -19.28
N THR A 274 15.58 -1.18 -19.57
CA THR A 274 15.73 0.18 -19.03
C THR A 274 15.14 1.24 -19.96
N TYR A 275 15.14 2.51 -19.53
CA TYR A 275 14.81 3.63 -20.40
C TYR A 275 15.68 3.71 -21.67
N LYS A 276 16.86 3.06 -21.68
CA LYS A 276 17.78 2.99 -22.82
C LYS A 276 17.37 1.95 -23.86
N THR A 277 16.76 0.84 -23.45
CA THR A 277 16.23 -0.15 -24.41
C THR A 277 15.01 0.38 -25.15
N ASP A 278 14.29 1.35 -24.57
CA ASP A 278 13.06 1.96 -25.08
C ASP A 278 12.12 0.93 -25.73
N PRO A 279 11.70 -0.11 -24.97
CA PRO A 279 11.06 -1.26 -25.56
C PRO A 279 9.74 -0.84 -26.21
N ALA A 280 9.47 -1.36 -27.41
CA ALA A 280 8.16 -1.26 -28.01
C ALA A 280 7.13 -2.06 -27.18
N LEU A 281 5.86 -1.68 -27.26
CA LEU A 281 4.78 -2.46 -26.66
C LEU A 281 4.82 -3.92 -27.18
N LEU A 282 4.76 -4.89 -26.28
CA LEU A 282 4.83 -6.30 -26.65
C LEU A 282 3.67 -6.65 -27.61
N PRO A 283 3.91 -7.37 -28.74
CA PRO A 283 2.86 -7.66 -29.71
C PRO A 283 1.61 -8.31 -29.08
N GLY A 284 0.43 -7.82 -29.48
CA GLY A 284 -0.86 -8.26 -28.95
C GLY A 284 -1.34 -7.48 -27.72
N TRP A 285 -0.45 -6.82 -26.98
CA TRP A 285 -0.84 -5.95 -25.87
C TRP A 285 -1.36 -4.61 -26.38
N GLN A 286 -2.22 -3.97 -25.58
CA GLN A 286 -2.70 -2.61 -25.84
C GLN A 286 -2.55 -1.74 -24.59
N VAL A 287 -2.46 -0.43 -24.81
CA VAL A 287 -2.41 0.58 -23.75
C VAL A 287 -3.70 1.39 -23.78
N GLN A 288 -4.32 1.55 -22.61
CA GLN A 288 -5.39 2.50 -22.42
C GLN A 288 -4.92 3.67 -21.58
N LYS A 289 -5.05 4.89 -22.12
CA LYS A 289 -4.92 6.12 -21.35
C LYS A 289 -6.13 6.28 -20.42
N LEU A 290 -5.88 6.55 -19.14
CA LEU A 290 -6.92 6.70 -18.12
C LEU A 290 -7.12 8.17 -17.73
N TYR A 291 -6.06 8.84 -17.28
CA TYR A 291 -6.09 10.21 -16.81
C TYR A 291 -4.69 10.82 -16.90
N ASP A 292 -4.55 12.01 -17.48
CA ASP A 292 -3.27 12.74 -17.55
C ASP A 292 -2.06 11.86 -17.95
N ASP A 293 -1.12 11.63 -17.04
CA ASP A 293 0.03 10.72 -17.19
C ASP A 293 -0.21 9.35 -16.53
N TYR A 294 -1.42 8.80 -16.61
CA TYR A 294 -1.78 7.48 -16.09
C TYR A 294 -2.42 6.61 -17.16
N GLY A 295 -2.02 5.34 -17.19
CA GLY A 295 -2.61 4.34 -18.08
C GLY A 295 -2.64 2.95 -17.49
N ARG A 296 -3.19 2.01 -18.27
CA ARG A 296 -3.24 0.58 -17.96
C ARG A 296 -2.97 -0.28 -19.18
N LEU A 297 -2.52 -1.50 -18.93
CA LEU A 297 -2.38 -2.54 -19.95
C LEU A 297 -3.69 -3.29 -20.19
N ILE A 298 -3.87 -3.69 -21.44
CA ILE A 298 -4.89 -4.64 -21.89
C ILE A 298 -4.14 -5.84 -22.48
N SER A 299 -4.45 -7.04 -21.99
CA SER A 299 -3.81 -8.27 -22.45
C SER A 299 -4.20 -8.62 -23.89
N PRO A 300 -3.47 -9.55 -24.55
CA PRO A 300 -3.85 -10.07 -25.87
C PRO A 300 -5.26 -10.68 -25.93
N ASP A 301 -5.77 -11.18 -24.81
CA ASP A 301 -7.14 -11.70 -24.68
C ASP A 301 -8.19 -10.61 -24.41
N ASN A 302 -7.81 -9.34 -24.61
CA ASN A 302 -8.65 -8.17 -24.38
C ASN A 302 -9.11 -8.01 -22.91
N ILE A 303 -8.31 -8.48 -21.96
CA ILE A 303 -8.57 -8.33 -20.53
C ILE A 303 -7.85 -7.07 -20.03
N HIS A 304 -8.61 -6.14 -19.47
CA HIS A 304 -8.05 -4.98 -18.80
C HIS A 304 -7.38 -5.42 -17.50
N LEU A 305 -6.06 -5.21 -17.37
CA LEU A 305 -5.37 -5.55 -16.14
C LEU A 305 -5.85 -4.65 -15.00
N PRO A 306 -5.95 -5.18 -13.76
CA PRO A 306 -6.47 -4.44 -12.61
C PRO A 306 -5.39 -3.53 -12.00
N MET A 307 -4.78 -2.68 -12.83
CA MET A 307 -3.63 -1.85 -12.49
C MET A 307 -3.79 -0.44 -13.05
N VAL A 308 -3.11 0.51 -12.41
CA VAL A 308 -2.89 1.88 -12.90
C VAL A 308 -1.40 2.19 -12.74
N MET A 309 -0.81 2.80 -13.77
CA MET A 309 0.61 3.13 -13.79
C MET A 309 0.82 4.54 -14.31
N SER A 310 1.69 5.28 -13.62
CA SER A 310 2.20 6.58 -14.03
C SER A 310 3.12 6.39 -15.25
N THR A 311 2.82 7.07 -16.35
CA THR A 311 3.57 6.99 -17.60
C THR A 311 3.25 8.17 -18.52
N VAL A 312 4.24 8.63 -19.28
CA VAL A 312 4.08 9.83 -20.14
C VAL A 312 3.58 9.46 -21.53
N PHE A 313 2.42 10.00 -21.92
CA PHE A 313 1.85 9.81 -23.25
C PHE A 313 2.47 10.77 -24.29
N PRO A 314 2.59 10.37 -25.57
CA PRO A 314 2.10 9.12 -26.17
C PRO A 314 3.10 7.95 -26.10
N ARG A 315 4.27 8.11 -25.47
CA ARG A 315 5.33 7.07 -25.49
C ARG A 315 5.06 5.89 -24.56
N HIS A 316 4.41 6.15 -23.43
CA HIS A 316 3.98 5.18 -22.41
C HIS A 316 5.05 4.10 -22.08
N LYS A 317 6.30 4.54 -21.84
CA LYS A 317 7.48 3.66 -21.77
C LYS A 317 7.40 2.65 -20.64
N GLU A 318 6.86 3.06 -19.52
CA GLU A 318 6.69 2.24 -18.33
C GLU A 318 5.67 1.10 -18.60
N LEU A 319 4.57 1.41 -19.30
CA LEU A 319 3.60 0.38 -19.72
C LEU A 319 4.19 -0.56 -20.79
N ASN A 320 4.97 -0.07 -21.75
CA ASN A 320 5.66 -0.94 -22.70
C ASN A 320 6.58 -1.91 -21.97
N THR A 321 7.37 -1.39 -21.02
CA THR A 321 8.28 -2.20 -20.22
C THR A 321 7.53 -3.27 -19.43
N LEU A 322 6.46 -2.88 -18.72
CA LEU A 322 5.65 -3.82 -17.95
C LEU A 322 5.03 -4.91 -18.85
N SER A 323 4.65 -4.60 -20.09
CA SER A 323 4.09 -5.59 -21.03
C SER A 323 5.02 -6.76 -21.33
N HIS A 324 6.35 -6.58 -21.24
CA HIS A 324 7.34 -7.65 -21.40
C HIS A 324 7.51 -8.52 -20.16
N LEU A 325 7.13 -8.02 -18.98
CA LEU A 325 7.20 -8.76 -17.72
C LEU A 325 5.96 -9.65 -17.50
N MET A 326 4.78 -9.17 -17.93
CA MET A 326 3.50 -9.83 -17.72
C MET A 326 3.40 -11.29 -18.19
N PRO A 327 4.05 -11.73 -19.29
CA PRO A 327 4.01 -13.13 -19.73
C PRO A 327 4.75 -14.12 -18.82
N LEU A 328 5.70 -13.66 -17.99
CA LEU A 328 6.49 -14.52 -17.12
C LEU A 328 5.73 -14.83 -15.82
N THR A 329 6.09 -15.89 -15.09
CA THR A 329 5.77 -15.95 -13.65
C THR A 329 6.68 -15.00 -12.87
N LEU A 330 6.26 -14.55 -11.68
CA LEU A 330 7.11 -13.69 -10.84
C LEU A 330 8.45 -14.37 -10.50
N THR A 331 8.44 -15.70 -10.25
CA THR A 331 9.67 -16.50 -10.07
C THR A 331 10.57 -16.47 -11.30
N GLN A 332 10.01 -16.66 -12.51
CA GLN A 332 10.78 -16.62 -13.76
C GLN A 332 11.42 -15.26 -13.98
N GLU A 333 10.68 -14.19 -13.70
CA GLU A 333 11.16 -12.81 -13.80
C GLU A 333 12.32 -12.54 -12.84
N ILE A 334 12.15 -12.82 -11.54
CA ILE A 334 13.21 -12.65 -10.54
C ILE A 334 14.45 -13.44 -10.94
N ASN A 335 14.30 -14.71 -11.34
CA ASN A 335 15.43 -15.54 -11.77
C ASN A 335 16.13 -14.97 -13.00
N SER A 336 15.39 -14.33 -13.91
CA SER A 336 15.94 -13.71 -15.12
C SER A 336 16.81 -12.50 -14.78
N PHE A 337 16.40 -11.65 -13.84
CA PHE A 337 17.26 -10.58 -13.33
C PHE A 337 18.51 -11.08 -12.60
N LEU A 338 18.47 -12.28 -12.01
CA LEU A 338 19.57 -12.87 -11.24
C LEU A 338 20.50 -13.78 -12.06
N ALA A 339 20.19 -14.02 -13.33
CA ALA A 339 21.05 -14.72 -14.28
C ALA A 339 21.85 -13.71 -15.11
N GLU A 340 23.17 -13.93 -15.28
CA GLU A 340 24.04 -12.99 -16.02
C GLU A 340 23.55 -12.74 -17.45
N ASP A 341 23.17 -13.82 -18.14
CA ASP A 341 22.59 -13.82 -19.49
C ASP A 341 21.16 -13.29 -19.56
N GLY A 342 20.54 -12.91 -18.43
CA GLY A 342 19.19 -12.39 -18.38
C GLY A 342 18.08 -13.44 -18.50
N GLY A 343 18.40 -14.74 -18.57
CA GLY A 343 17.41 -15.82 -18.57
C GLY A 343 16.28 -15.63 -19.59
N ASN A 344 15.02 -15.62 -19.14
CA ASN A 344 13.86 -15.44 -20.02
C ASN A 344 13.74 -14.02 -20.59
N LEU A 345 14.56 -13.08 -20.11
CA LEU A 345 14.63 -11.69 -20.55
C LEU A 345 15.94 -11.39 -21.31
N HIS A 346 16.66 -12.41 -21.79
CA HIS A 346 17.92 -12.24 -22.53
C HIS A 346 17.79 -11.27 -23.71
N ASP A 347 16.72 -11.40 -24.50
CA ASP A 347 16.46 -10.57 -25.67
C ASP A 347 16.19 -9.09 -25.34
N ALA A 348 15.96 -8.80 -24.05
CA ALA A 348 15.66 -7.47 -23.53
C ALA A 348 16.84 -6.82 -22.79
N LEU A 349 18.04 -7.39 -22.92
CA LEU A 349 19.27 -6.78 -22.40
C LEU A 349 19.63 -5.51 -23.17
N ASP A 350 20.02 -4.48 -22.44
CA ASP A 350 20.70 -3.34 -23.06
C ASP A 350 22.07 -3.80 -23.62
N PRO A 351 22.37 -3.53 -24.91
CA PRO A 351 23.72 -3.79 -25.41
C PRO A 351 24.72 -2.96 -24.60
N THR A 352 25.80 -3.59 -24.17
CA THR A 352 26.91 -2.90 -23.48
C THR A 352 27.42 -1.78 -24.40
N PRO A 353 27.65 -0.54 -23.92
CA PRO A 353 28.36 0.44 -24.73
C PRO A 353 29.74 -0.15 -25.04
N ALA A 354 30.04 -0.30 -26.33
CA ALA A 354 31.34 -0.80 -26.77
C ALA A 354 32.43 0.07 -26.13
N SER A 355 33.33 -0.55 -25.36
CA SER A 355 34.52 0.09 -24.81
C SER A 355 35.30 0.71 -25.97
N THR A 356 35.41 2.04 -25.98
CA THR A 356 36.28 2.79 -26.91
C THR A 356 37.74 2.53 -26.64
#